data_AF-A0A3E2CDM0-F1
#
_entry.id   AF-A0A3E2CDM0-F1
#
_cell.length_a   1.000
_cell.length_b   1.000
_cell.length_c   1.000
_cell.angle_alpha   90.00
_cell.angle_beta   90.00
_cell.angle_gamma   90.00
#
_symmetry.space_group_name_H-M   'P 1'
#
loop_
_entity.id
_entity.type
_entity.pdbx_description
1 polymer ?
#
loop_
_entity_poly.entity_id
_entity_poly.type
_entity_poly.pdbx_seq_one_letter_code
_entity_poly.pdbx_strand_id
1 'polypeptide(L)'
;MLNNFEHSAADDFSESSKDFSHLSKLAVIVALQKEAQPILQAFCGDYKTWDSYGVTFIQGKIASNSKGENPTLTICVAGMG
;
A
#
# COMPACT_ATOMS: atom_id res chain seq x y z
N MET A 1 -5.56 46.85 19.94
CA MET A 1 -4.50 45.97 20.45
C MET A 1 -4.28 44.91 19.39
N LEU A 2 -3.12 44.95 18.72
CA LEU A 2 -2.72 44.00 17.69
C LEU A 2 -2.06 42.82 18.40
N ASN A 3 -2.63 41.62 18.28
CA ASN A 3 -2.00 40.41 18.79
C ASN A 3 -1.02 39.90 17.74
N ASN A 4 0.27 40.07 18.02
CA ASN A 4 1.35 39.36 17.36
C ASN A 4 1.31 37.89 17.81
N PHE A 5 1.00 36.99 16.89
CA PHE A 5 1.30 35.56 17.05
C PHE A 5 2.45 35.24 16.09
N GLU A 6 3.68 35.31 16.60
CA GLU A 6 4.85 34.76 15.91
C GLU A 6 5.09 33.31 16.35
N HIS A 7 5.17 32.45 15.33
CA HIS A 7 5.98 31.24 15.18
C HIS A 7 6.25 30.31 16.38
N SER A 8 5.72 29.09 16.29
CA SER A 8 6.42 27.81 16.55
C SER A 8 5.43 26.67 16.26
N ALA A 9 5.71 25.62 15.51
CA ALA A 9 6.95 25.10 14.98
C ALA A 9 6.72 24.78 13.50
N ALA A 10 7.77 24.90 12.68
CA ALA A 10 7.88 24.03 11.53
C ALA A 10 7.78 22.61 12.09
N ASP A 11 6.65 21.94 11.85
CA ASP A 11 6.63 20.49 11.92
C ASP A 11 7.68 20.05 10.91
N ASP A 12 8.82 19.69 11.47
CA ASP A 12 9.92 18.99 10.85
C ASP A 12 9.33 17.66 10.35
N PHE A 13 8.61 17.75 9.22
CA PHE A 13 8.35 16.64 8.33
C PHE A 13 9.73 16.28 7.80
N SER A 14 10.50 15.58 8.64
CA SER A 14 11.60 14.80 8.16
C SER A 14 10.96 13.86 7.15
N GLU A 15 11.14 14.19 5.87
CA GLU A 15 10.99 13.30 4.74
C GLU A 15 11.88 12.09 5.03
N SER A 16 11.38 11.18 5.87
CA SER A 16 11.71 9.78 5.68
C SER A 16 11.14 9.49 4.30
N SER A 17 12.02 9.55 3.31
CA SER A 17 11.70 9.33 1.91
C SER A 17 10.75 8.14 1.83
N LYS A 18 9.54 8.39 1.33
CA LYS A 18 8.41 7.46 1.27
C LYS A 18 8.84 6.25 0.44
N ASP A 19 9.46 5.28 1.09
CA ASP A 19 10.14 4.20 0.38
C ASP A 19 9.14 3.09 0.03
N PHE A 20 8.67 3.12 -1.21
CA PHE A 20 7.84 2.08 -1.81
C PHE A 20 8.67 1.00 -2.52
N SER A 21 9.99 0.94 -2.29
CA SER A 21 10.88 -0.10 -2.86
C SER A 21 10.43 -1.52 -2.52
N HIS A 22 9.70 -1.69 -1.41
CA HIS A 22 9.14 -2.96 -0.96
C HIS A 22 7.85 -3.36 -1.70
N LEU A 23 7.23 -2.46 -2.47
CA LEU A 23 6.06 -2.78 -3.27
C LEU A 23 6.46 -3.63 -4.48
N SER A 24 5.54 -4.49 -4.91
CA SER A 24 5.73 -5.24 -6.15
C SER A 24 5.73 -4.31 -7.35
N LYS A 25 6.51 -4.67 -8.38
CA LYS A 25 6.57 -3.93 -9.65
C LYS A 25 5.21 -3.82 -10.35
N LEU A 26 4.31 -4.78 -10.09
CA LEU A 26 2.92 -4.76 -10.55
C LEU A 26 2.00 -4.64 -9.33
N ALA A 27 1.04 -3.73 -9.40
CA ALA A 27 -0.01 -3.58 -8.40
C ALA A 27 -1.40 -3.59 -9.05
N VAL A 28 -2.38 -4.11 -8.31
CA VAL A 28 -3.81 -4.01 -8.67
C VAL A 28 -4.48 -3.04 -7.73
N ILE A 29 -5.17 -2.04 -8.26
CA ILE A 29 -5.90 -1.05 -7.47
C ILE A 29 -7.37 -1.38 -7.54
N VAL A 30 -8.01 -1.50 -6.38
CA VAL A 30 -9.45 -1.70 -6.25
C VAL A 30 -10.04 -0.61 -5.36
N ALA A 31 -11.32 -0.30 -5.57
CA ALA A 31 -11.99 0.70 -4.75
C ALA A 31 -12.47 0.09 -3.43
N LEU A 32 -12.96 -1.14 -3.47
CA LEU A 32 -13.63 -1.79 -2.34
C LEU A 32 -12.94 -3.10 -1.97
N GLN A 33 -12.89 -3.41 -0.66
CA GLN A 33 -12.28 -4.64 -0.15
C GLN A 33 -12.90 -5.92 -0.75
N LYS A 34 -14.22 -5.89 -1.06
CA LYS A 34 -14.92 -7.01 -1.70
C LYS A 34 -14.37 -7.34 -3.10
N GLU A 35 -13.77 -6.37 -3.79
CA GLU A 35 -13.18 -6.55 -5.12
C GLU A 35 -11.79 -7.20 -5.03
N ALA A 36 -11.11 -7.07 -3.89
CA ALA A 36 -9.85 -7.76 -3.64
C ALA A 36 -10.07 -9.28 -3.39
N GLN A 37 -11.22 -9.68 -2.84
CA GLN A 37 -11.49 -11.07 -2.41
C GLN A 37 -11.26 -12.13 -3.50
N PRO A 38 -11.76 -11.97 -4.75
CA PRO A 38 -11.49 -12.93 -5.81
C PRO A 38 -10.00 -13.00 -6.20
N ILE A 39 -9.27 -11.88 -6.07
CA ILE A 39 -7.85 -11.79 -6.43
C ILE A 39 -6.98 -12.48 -5.37
N LEU A 40 -7.38 -12.44 -4.10
CA LEU A 40 -6.70 -13.14 -3.02
C LEU A 40 -6.70 -14.66 -3.22
N GLN A 41 -7.68 -15.22 -3.94
CA GLN A 41 -7.69 -16.65 -4.28
C GLN A 41 -6.53 -17.06 -5.21
N ALA A 42 -5.90 -16.10 -5.90
CA ALA A 42 -4.73 -16.37 -6.76
C ALA A 42 -3.42 -16.48 -5.97
N PHE A 43 -3.43 -16.16 -4.67
CA PHE A 43 -2.23 -16.17 -3.84
C PHE A 43 -1.90 -17.59 -3.40
N CYS A 44 -0.61 -17.95 -3.50
CA CYS A 44 -0.10 -19.24 -3.08
C CYS A 44 0.57 -19.11 -1.70
N GLY A 45 -0.24 -19.14 -0.64
CA GLY A 45 0.20 -19.08 0.76
C GLY A 45 -0.16 -17.78 1.45
N ASP A 46 0.60 -17.45 2.49
CA ASP A 46 0.31 -16.30 3.35
C ASP A 46 0.53 -14.96 2.62
N TYR A 47 -0.25 -13.96 3.03
CA TYR A 47 -0.09 -12.58 2.62
C TYR A 47 0.02 -11.66 3.83
N LYS A 48 0.61 -10.49 3.59
CA LYS A 48 0.72 -9.40 4.56
C LYS A 48 -0.32 -8.34 4.22
N THR A 49 -0.89 -7.74 5.25
CA THR A 49 -1.81 -6.60 5.13
C THR A 49 -1.34 -5.47 6.01
N TRP A 50 -1.34 -4.25 5.49
CA TRP A 50 -1.04 -3.04 6.25
C TRP A 50 -1.78 -1.83 5.68
N ASP A 51 -2.06 -0.85 6.54
CA ASP A 51 -2.71 0.39 6.14
C ASP A 51 -1.67 1.52 6.06
N SER A 52 -1.77 2.33 5.01
CA SER A 52 -0.92 3.52 4.84
C SER A 52 -1.62 4.55 3.95
N TYR A 53 -1.60 5.83 4.33
CA TYR A 53 -2.23 6.94 3.58
C TYR A 53 -3.72 6.73 3.24
N GLY A 54 -4.48 6.05 4.12
CA GLY A 54 -5.90 5.75 3.85
C GLY A 54 -6.12 4.65 2.81
N VAL A 55 -5.06 3.95 2.41
CA VAL A 55 -5.09 2.80 1.50
C VAL A 55 -4.71 1.55 2.27
N THR A 56 -5.49 0.47 2.12
CA THR A 56 -5.10 -0.85 2.62
C THR A 56 -4.29 -1.57 1.55
N PHE A 57 -3.07 -1.97 1.89
CA PHE A 57 -2.19 -2.76 1.03
C PHE A 57 -2.27 -4.23 1.43
N ILE A 58 -2.35 -5.12 0.44
CA ILE A 58 -2.30 -6.57 0.61
C ILE A 58 -1.23 -7.13 -0.32
N GLN A 59 -0.22 -7.83 0.21
CA GLN A 59 0.90 -8.32 -0.58
C GLN A 59 1.21 -9.79 -0.29
N GLY A 60 1.43 -10.56 -1.35
CA GLY A 60 1.76 -11.98 -1.25
C GLY A 60 2.25 -12.55 -2.58
N LYS A 61 2.64 -13.82 -2.55
CA LYS A 61 3.09 -14.54 -3.75
C LYS A 61 1.90 -15.10 -4.50
N ILE A 62 1.92 -15.03 -5.83
CA ILE A 62 0.91 -15.66 -6.70
C ILE A 62 1.49 -16.88 -7.42
N ALA A 63 0.65 -17.86 -7.70
CA ALA A 63 1.09 -19.05 -8.43
C ALA A 63 1.59 -18.68 -9.84
N SER A 64 2.77 -19.17 -10.21
CA SER A 64 3.31 -19.01 -11.56
C SER A 64 3.73 -20.36 -12.14
N ASN A 65 3.47 -20.55 -13.43
CA ASN A 65 3.96 -21.70 -14.19
C ASN A 65 5.39 -21.50 -14.72
N SER A 66 6.04 -20.39 -14.38
CA SER A 66 7.45 -20.14 -14.71
C SER A 66 8.37 -21.02 -13.85
N LYS A 67 9.49 -21.49 -14.41
CA LYS A 67 10.54 -22.24 -13.68
C LYS A 67 11.29 -21.43 -12.59
N GLY A 68 10.82 -20.24 -12.24
CA GLY A 68 11.43 -19.33 -11.27
C GLY A 68 10.58 -19.18 -9.99
N GLU A 69 10.98 -18.26 -9.11
CA GLU A 69 10.19 -17.96 -7.92
C GLU A 69 8.82 -17.41 -8.28
N ASN A 70 7.82 -17.73 -7.44
CA ASN A 70 6.49 -17.16 -7.54
C ASN A 70 6.56 -15.62 -7.38
N PRO A 71 6.00 -14.85 -8.34
CA PRO A 71 6.07 -13.40 -8.30
C PRO A 71 5.22 -12.85 -7.14
N THR A 72 5.61 -11.67 -6.68
CA THR A 72 4.85 -10.93 -5.64
C THR A 72 3.85 -10.01 -6.30
N LEU A 73 2.61 -10.01 -5.80
CA LEU A 73 1.54 -9.10 -6.19
C LEU A 73 1.13 -8.26 -4.98
N THR A 74 0.93 -6.96 -5.21
CA THR A 74 0.36 -6.03 -4.23
C THR A 74 -1.02 -5.58 -4.72
N ILE A 75 -2.02 -5.65 -3.86
CA ILE A 75 -3.35 -5.11 -4.06
C ILE A 75 -3.49 -3.86 -3.19
N CYS A 76 -3.95 -2.75 -3.76
CA CYS A 76 -4.23 -1.51 -3.07
C CYS A 76 -5.75 -1.29 -3.01
N VAL A 77 -6.34 -1.24 -1.82
CA VAL A 77 -7.75 -0.89 -1.61
C VAL A 77 -7.82 0.59 -1.28
N ALA A 78 -8.21 1.41 -2.25
CA ALA A 78 -8.07 2.87 -2.19
C ALA A 78 -9.32 3.64 -1.73
N GLY A 79 -10.47 2.97 -1.59
CA GLY A 79 -11.75 3.62 -1.33
C GLY A 79 -12.39 4.21 -2.59
N MET A 80 -13.60 4.76 -2.43
CA MET A 80 -14.29 5.52 -3.47
C MET A 80 -13.93 7.01 -3.34
N GLY A 81 -13.47 7.61 -4.44
CA GLY A 81 -13.17 9.03 -4.54
C GLY A 81 -14.39 9.92 -4.75
#